data_AF-A0A9R0X697-F1
#
_entry.id   AF-A0A9R0X697-F1
#
_cell.length_a   1.000
_cell.length_b   1.000
_cell.length_c   1.000
_cell.angle_alpha   90.00
_cell.angle_beta   90.00
_cell.angle_gamma   90.00
#
_symmetry.space_group_name_H-M   'P 1'
#
loop_
_entity.id
_entity.type
_entity.pdbx_description
1 polymer ?
#
loop_
_entity_poly.entity_id
_entity_poly.type
_entity_poly.pdbx_seq_one_letter_code
_entity_poly.pdbx_strand_id
1 'polypeptide(L)'
;MARLSRRRFLLSLHVALLLLVPCSCQVGDSCSAARDCGVGLYCGDCAAAGRTRPSCIRDLAIQPTSIVKGLPFNRYSWLVTHNSFSIVGEPSRTGVERVTFYNQEDTVTNQLRNGVRGLMLDMYDFGGDVWLCHSLQGQCYNFTAFVSSLLCRCQAIWHFVVWVSNSRFVTVLTYGLTGHTLAKYPTKSPESQKY
;
A
#
# COMPACT_ATOMS: atom_id res chain seq x y z
N MET A 1 -36.53 -15.15 -46.04
CA MET A 1 -35.20 -15.35 -45.42
C MET A 1 -34.15 -14.66 -46.28
N ALA A 2 -33.58 -13.54 -45.83
CA ALA A 2 -32.56 -12.81 -46.58
C ALA A 2 -31.21 -13.55 -46.50
N ARG A 3 -30.67 -14.03 -47.63
CA ARG A 3 -29.32 -14.60 -47.70
C ARG A 3 -28.30 -13.47 -47.62
N LEU A 4 -27.66 -13.31 -46.47
CA LEU A 4 -26.54 -12.39 -46.32
C LEU A 4 -25.35 -12.92 -47.13
N SER A 5 -24.82 -12.10 -48.06
CA SER A 5 -23.67 -12.47 -48.88
C SER A 5 -22.45 -12.79 -48.01
N ARG A 6 -21.71 -13.87 -48.34
CA ARG A 6 -20.48 -14.30 -47.65
C ARG A 6 -19.47 -13.14 -47.51
N ARG A 7 -19.40 -12.22 -48.48
CA ARG A 7 -18.58 -11.00 -48.40
C ARG A 7 -19.07 -10.01 -47.34
N ARG A 8 -20.38 -9.83 -47.20
CA ARG A 8 -20.99 -8.95 -46.18
C ARG A 8 -20.81 -9.52 -44.78
N PHE A 9 -20.93 -10.84 -44.62
CA PHE A 9 -20.67 -11.54 -43.35
C PHE A 9 -19.18 -11.46 -42.95
N LEU A 10 -18.26 -11.66 -43.89
CA LEU A 10 -16.82 -11.54 -43.62
C LEU A 10 -16.41 -10.10 -43.28
N LEU A 11 -16.97 -9.08 -43.97
CA LEU A 11 -16.73 -7.68 -43.62
C LEU A 11 -17.24 -7.33 -42.22
N SER A 12 -18.44 -7.78 -41.86
CA SER A 12 -19.01 -7.52 -40.52
C SER A 12 -18.24 -8.25 -39.42
N LEU A 13 -17.71 -9.45 -39.69
CA LEU A 13 -16.83 -10.16 -38.77
C LEU A 13 -15.47 -9.44 -38.58
N HIS A 14 -14.87 -8.89 -39.65
CA HIS A 14 -13.62 -8.12 -39.56
C HIS A 14 -13.81 -6.79 -38.82
N VAL A 15 -14.93 -6.09 -39.04
CA VAL A 15 -15.27 -4.87 -38.29
C VAL A 15 -15.53 -5.18 -36.81
N ALA A 16 -16.23 -6.27 -36.50
CA ALA A 16 -16.40 -6.71 -35.11
C ALA A 16 -15.08 -7.09 -34.44
N LEU A 17 -14.12 -7.67 -35.18
CA LEU A 17 -12.79 -8.03 -34.68
C LEU A 17 -11.89 -6.79 -34.48
N LEU A 18 -12.05 -5.74 -35.30
CA LEU A 18 -11.38 -4.44 -35.13
C LEU A 18 -11.93 -3.62 -33.95
N LEU A 19 -13.17 -3.86 -33.53
CA LEU A 19 -13.75 -3.24 -32.32
C LEU A 19 -13.35 -3.96 -31.02
N LEU A 20 -12.66 -5.10 -31.12
CA LEU A 20 -12.13 -5.87 -29.98
C LEU A 20 -10.70 -5.48 -29.60
N VAL A 21 -10.16 -4.37 -30.10
CA VAL A 21 -8.83 -3.89 -29.66
C VAL A 21 -8.91 -3.60 -28.15
N PRO A 22 -8.25 -4.40 -27.30
CA PRO A 22 -8.18 -4.06 -25.88
C PRO A 22 -7.48 -2.70 -25.80
N CYS A 23 -8.06 -1.73 -25.09
CA CYS A 23 -7.38 -0.45 -24.89
C CYS A 23 -5.99 -0.76 -24.33
N SER A 24 -4.94 -0.38 -25.05
CA SER A 24 -3.57 -0.39 -24.53
C SER A 24 -3.37 0.81 -23.61
N CYS A 25 -4.26 0.97 -22.64
CA CYS A 25 -4.36 2.15 -21.81
C CYS A 25 -3.14 2.24 -20.88
N GLN A 26 -2.40 3.33 -21.04
CA GLN A 26 -1.12 3.60 -20.40
C GLN A 26 -1.30 4.44 -19.14
N VAL A 27 -0.21 4.58 -18.38
CA VAL A 27 -0.16 5.50 -17.25
C VAL A 27 -0.47 6.91 -17.75
N GLY A 28 -1.44 7.56 -17.11
CA GLY A 28 -1.86 8.91 -17.42
C GLY A 28 -3.01 9.01 -18.44
N ASP A 29 -3.51 7.92 -18.99
CA ASP A 29 -4.73 7.97 -19.79
C ASP A 29 -5.95 8.25 -18.92
N SER A 30 -6.95 8.97 -19.47
CA SER A 30 -8.22 9.19 -18.76
C SER A 30 -8.97 7.88 -18.60
N CYS A 31 -9.63 7.67 -17.46
CA CYS A 31 -10.39 6.45 -17.20
C CYS A 31 -11.67 6.77 -16.40
N SER A 32 -12.60 5.82 -16.35
CA SER A 32 -13.82 5.90 -15.52
C SER A 32 -14.03 4.65 -14.67
N ALA A 33 -13.43 3.52 -15.04
CA ALA A 33 -13.45 2.27 -14.29
C ALA A 33 -12.09 1.57 -14.38
N ALA A 34 -11.80 0.67 -13.44
CA ALA A 34 -10.54 -0.09 -13.40
C ALA A 34 -10.25 -0.88 -14.69
N ARG A 35 -11.29 -1.40 -15.36
CA ARG A 35 -11.17 -2.13 -16.64
C ARG A 35 -10.68 -1.25 -17.80
N ASP A 36 -10.76 0.07 -17.64
CA ASP A 36 -10.28 1.00 -18.65
C ASP A 36 -8.76 1.10 -18.59
N CYS A 37 -8.09 0.56 -17.57
CA CYS A 37 -6.64 0.63 -17.43
C CYS A 37 -5.98 -0.72 -17.74
N GLY A 38 -4.72 -0.67 -18.21
CA GLY A 38 -3.93 -1.87 -18.45
C GLY A 38 -3.62 -2.66 -17.16
N VAL A 39 -3.14 -3.90 -17.31
CA VAL A 39 -2.74 -4.75 -16.17
C VAL A 39 -1.69 -4.06 -15.31
N GLY A 40 -1.89 -4.07 -13.98
CA GLY A 40 -1.01 -3.41 -13.02
C GLY A 40 -1.24 -1.91 -12.88
N LEU A 41 -2.29 -1.38 -13.51
CA LEU A 41 -2.77 -0.01 -13.35
C LEU A 41 -4.17 -0.02 -12.71
N TYR A 42 -4.48 1.05 -12.00
CA TYR A 42 -5.80 1.30 -11.43
C TYR A 42 -6.31 2.67 -11.88
N CYS A 43 -7.63 2.82 -12.00
CA CYS A 43 -8.26 4.09 -12.35
C CYS A 43 -8.49 4.92 -11.10
N GLY A 44 -7.67 5.94 -10.88
CA GLY A 44 -7.71 6.74 -9.66
C GLY A 44 -7.53 8.23 -9.91
N ASP A 45 -7.93 9.01 -8.93
CA ASP A 45 -7.61 10.43 -8.90
C ASP A 45 -6.16 10.63 -8.47
N CYS A 46 -5.49 11.61 -9.08
CA CYS A 46 -4.16 12.01 -8.67
C CYS A 46 -4.16 13.52 -8.51
N ALA A 47 -4.59 13.99 -7.34
CA ALA A 47 -4.72 15.43 -7.06
C ALA A 47 -3.40 16.19 -7.30
N ALA A 48 -2.26 15.56 -6.97
CA ALA A 48 -0.94 16.12 -7.20
C ALA A 48 -0.61 16.38 -8.68
N ALA A 49 -1.26 15.67 -9.61
CA ALA A 49 -1.10 15.89 -11.05
C ALA A 49 -1.95 17.04 -11.61
N GLY A 50 -2.77 17.71 -10.77
CA GLY A 50 -3.63 18.82 -11.19
C GLY A 50 -4.74 18.42 -12.16
N ARG A 51 -5.10 17.13 -12.18
CA ARG A 51 -6.11 16.59 -13.10
C ARG A 51 -7.49 16.64 -12.48
N THR A 52 -8.49 17.01 -13.29
CA THR A 52 -9.89 17.10 -12.89
C THR A 52 -10.68 15.82 -13.15
N ARG A 53 -10.03 14.80 -13.72
CA ARG A 53 -10.63 13.50 -14.03
C ARG A 53 -9.69 12.37 -13.59
N PRO A 54 -10.26 11.21 -13.23
CA PRO A 54 -9.47 10.03 -12.94
C PRO A 54 -8.58 9.65 -14.13
N SER A 55 -7.41 9.11 -13.81
CA SER A 55 -6.51 8.59 -14.82
C SER A 55 -5.88 7.28 -14.38
N CYS A 56 -5.41 6.50 -15.34
CA CYS A 56 -4.72 5.26 -15.06
C CYS A 56 -3.40 5.55 -14.36
N ILE A 57 -3.29 5.14 -13.09
CA ILE A 57 -2.10 5.27 -12.27
C ILE A 57 -1.49 3.89 -12.03
N ARG A 58 -0.20 3.86 -11.69
CA ARG A 58 0.48 2.61 -11.36
C ARG A 58 -0.03 2.09 -10.02
N ASP A 59 -0.52 0.87 -10.03
CA ASP A 59 -0.95 0.14 -8.83
C ASP A 59 0.14 -0.85 -8.40
N LEU A 60 0.76 -1.55 -9.36
CA LEU A 60 1.79 -2.54 -9.08
C LEU A 60 3.21 -2.00 -9.31
N ALA A 61 4.04 -2.05 -8.27
CA ALA A 61 5.46 -1.75 -8.38
C ALA A 61 6.22 -2.87 -9.09
N ILE A 62 7.16 -2.48 -9.95
CA ILE A 62 8.06 -3.43 -10.60
C ILE A 62 9.02 -3.99 -9.56
N GLN A 63 9.06 -5.32 -9.43
CA GLN A 63 9.97 -5.96 -8.48
C GLN A 63 11.38 -5.99 -9.08
N PRO A 64 12.39 -5.38 -8.43
CA PRO A 64 13.76 -5.34 -8.97
C PRO A 64 14.32 -6.73 -9.29
N THR A 65 13.92 -7.74 -8.51
CA THR A 65 14.33 -9.14 -8.66
C THR A 65 13.76 -9.84 -9.89
N SER A 66 12.72 -9.28 -10.53
CA SER A 66 12.24 -9.79 -11.82
C SER A 66 13.07 -9.30 -12.99
N ILE A 67 13.82 -8.20 -12.82
CA ILE A 67 14.68 -7.62 -13.86
C ILE A 67 16.09 -8.20 -13.75
N VAL A 68 16.70 -8.10 -12.56
CA VAL A 68 18.05 -8.62 -12.27
C VAL A 68 17.95 -9.58 -11.10
N LYS A 69 18.59 -10.75 -11.21
CA LYS A 69 18.54 -11.81 -10.19
C LYS A 69 19.90 -11.95 -9.50
N GLY A 70 19.90 -12.47 -8.27
CA GLY A 70 21.10 -12.91 -7.58
C GLY A 70 21.94 -11.82 -6.90
N LEU A 71 21.53 -10.55 -6.94
CA LEU A 71 22.20 -9.50 -6.18
C LEU A 71 21.88 -9.60 -4.67
N PRO A 72 22.80 -9.17 -3.79
CA PRO A 72 22.50 -8.97 -2.37
C PRO A 72 21.37 -7.95 -2.15
N PHE A 73 20.65 -8.05 -1.03
CA PHE A 73 19.49 -7.19 -0.70
C PHE A 73 19.78 -5.68 -0.80
N ASN A 74 20.96 -5.25 -0.34
CA ASN A 74 21.40 -3.85 -0.36
C ASN A 74 21.86 -3.34 -1.75
N ARG A 75 21.77 -4.17 -2.79
CA ARG A 75 22.08 -3.79 -4.18
C ARG A 75 20.84 -3.71 -5.08
N TYR A 76 19.66 -3.73 -4.48
CA TYR A 76 18.40 -3.41 -5.15
C TYR A 76 17.81 -2.11 -4.63
N SER A 77 17.06 -1.42 -5.48
CA SER A 77 16.23 -0.29 -5.07
C SER A 77 14.85 -0.79 -4.68
N TRP A 78 14.47 -0.63 -3.42
CA TRP A 78 13.19 -1.08 -2.91
C TRP A 78 12.19 0.07 -2.81
N LEU A 79 10.93 -0.19 -3.15
CA LEU A 79 9.84 0.75 -2.87
C LEU A 79 9.53 0.72 -1.37
N VAL A 80 9.45 1.92 -0.77
CA VAL A 80 9.20 2.16 0.65
C VAL A 80 8.06 3.18 0.79
N THR A 81 7.21 3.01 1.80
CA THR A 81 6.16 3.99 2.11
C THR A 81 6.46 4.70 3.43
N HIS A 82 6.30 6.04 3.42
CA HIS A 82 6.44 6.89 4.60
C HIS A 82 5.18 6.84 5.46
N ASN A 83 5.30 6.57 6.75
CA ASN A 83 4.18 6.41 7.67
C ASN A 83 3.10 5.49 7.09
N SER A 84 3.48 4.25 6.82
CA SER A 84 2.66 3.25 6.12
C SER A 84 1.27 3.01 6.75
N PHE A 85 1.11 3.36 8.03
CA PHE A 85 -0.12 3.25 8.79
C PHE A 85 -1.09 4.43 8.61
N SER A 86 -0.61 5.54 8.05
CA SER A 86 -1.33 6.80 7.96
C SER A 86 -2.27 6.81 6.76
N ILE A 87 -3.33 6.00 6.89
CA ILE A 87 -4.24 5.66 5.78
C ILE A 87 -5.49 6.55 5.82
N VAL A 88 -5.83 7.15 4.67
CA VAL A 88 -7.05 7.96 4.51
C VAL A 88 -8.28 7.15 4.91
N GLY A 89 -9.14 7.73 5.74
CA GLY A 89 -10.41 7.12 6.14
C GLY A 89 -10.33 6.05 7.24
N GLU A 90 -9.15 5.74 7.77
CA GLU A 90 -9.04 4.87 8.95
C GLU A 90 -9.80 5.47 10.15
N PRO A 91 -10.62 4.70 10.87
CA PRO A 91 -11.35 5.22 12.04
C PRO A 91 -10.39 5.61 13.18
N SER A 92 -10.81 6.57 14.00
CA SER A 92 -10.09 6.90 15.23
C SER A 92 -10.13 5.74 16.23
N ARG A 93 -9.00 5.48 16.89
CA ARG A 93 -8.85 4.45 17.93
C ARG A 93 -8.73 5.04 19.34
N THR A 94 -8.72 6.35 19.45
CA THR A 94 -8.60 7.09 20.73
C THR A 94 -9.94 7.66 21.21
N GLY A 95 -10.99 7.58 20.39
CA GLY A 95 -12.28 8.21 20.65
C GLY A 95 -12.29 9.73 20.38
N VAL A 96 -11.16 10.30 19.95
CA VAL A 96 -11.04 11.72 19.55
C VAL A 96 -10.93 11.82 18.04
N GLU A 97 -11.53 12.84 17.44
CA GLU A 97 -11.40 13.11 16.01
C GLU A 97 -9.93 13.27 15.63
N ARG A 98 -9.51 12.64 14.52
CA ARG A 98 -8.13 12.69 14.07
C ARG A 98 -7.89 13.96 13.28
N VAL A 99 -6.96 14.79 13.77
CA VAL A 99 -6.53 16.05 13.15
C VAL A 99 -5.05 15.95 12.79
N THR A 100 -4.79 15.25 11.69
CA THR A 100 -3.45 15.11 11.12
C THR A 100 -3.54 14.82 9.62
N PHE A 101 -2.41 14.88 8.91
CA PHE A 101 -2.35 14.51 7.50
C PHE A 101 -2.34 12.98 7.33
N TYR A 102 -2.70 12.52 6.14
CA TYR A 102 -2.64 11.12 5.74
C TYR A 102 -1.54 10.94 4.69
N ASN A 103 -0.81 9.83 4.74
CA ASN A 103 0.28 9.55 3.81
C ASN A 103 -0.06 8.47 2.78
N GLN A 104 -1.05 7.63 3.07
CA GLN A 104 -1.37 6.45 2.29
C GLN A 104 -2.86 6.41 1.97
N GLU A 105 -3.20 5.89 0.80
CA GLU A 105 -4.57 5.53 0.42
C GLU A 105 -4.77 4.01 0.54
N ASP A 106 -3.69 3.24 0.41
CA ASP A 106 -3.69 1.79 0.52
C ASP A 106 -3.50 1.29 1.95
N THR A 107 -4.24 0.24 2.31
CA THR A 107 -3.95 -0.55 3.50
C THR A 107 -2.53 -1.11 3.46
N VAL A 108 -1.89 -1.34 4.62
CA VAL A 108 -0.54 -1.95 4.69
C VAL A 108 -0.48 -3.27 3.92
N THR A 109 -1.55 -4.06 3.98
CA THR A 109 -1.70 -5.29 3.19
C THR A 109 -1.60 -5.04 1.69
N ASN A 110 -2.30 -4.03 1.18
CA ASN A 110 -2.26 -3.68 -0.24
C ASN A 110 -0.91 -3.09 -0.63
N GLN A 111 -0.30 -2.24 0.19
CA GLN A 111 1.06 -1.75 -0.03
C GLN A 111 2.04 -2.92 -0.29
N LEU A 112 2.03 -3.95 0.56
CA LEU A 112 2.91 -5.12 0.41
C LEU A 112 2.58 -5.95 -0.84
N ARG A 113 1.29 -6.17 -1.12
CA ARG A 113 0.82 -6.86 -2.34
C ARG A 113 1.24 -6.11 -3.60
N ASN A 114 1.23 -4.79 -3.55
CA ASN A 114 1.59 -3.86 -4.61
C ASN A 114 3.10 -3.66 -4.77
N GLY A 115 3.91 -4.39 -3.99
CA GLY A 115 5.36 -4.47 -4.21
C GLY A 115 6.20 -3.59 -3.28
N VAL A 116 5.60 -2.93 -2.29
CA VAL A 116 6.33 -2.27 -1.21
C VAL A 116 7.13 -3.30 -0.42
N ARG A 117 8.40 -3.00 -0.14
CA ARG A 117 9.31 -3.85 0.63
C ARG A 117 9.95 -3.13 1.81
N GLY A 118 9.63 -1.84 2.01
CA GLY A 118 9.96 -1.11 3.22
C GLY A 118 8.75 -0.40 3.80
N LEU A 119 8.57 -0.47 5.11
CA LEU A 119 7.54 0.27 5.84
C LEU A 119 8.21 1.20 6.84
N MET A 120 7.98 2.51 6.72
CA MET A 120 8.43 3.47 7.73
C MET A 120 7.30 3.74 8.72
N LEU A 121 7.61 3.61 10.00
CA LEU A 121 6.66 3.65 11.11
C LEU A 121 7.14 4.66 12.17
N ASP A 122 6.50 5.83 12.19
CA ASP A 122 6.55 6.75 13.31
C ASP A 122 5.86 6.16 14.55
N MET A 123 6.63 5.90 15.60
CA MET A 123 6.25 5.18 16.81
C MET A 123 6.63 5.98 18.05
N TYR A 124 5.66 6.30 18.92
CA TYR A 124 5.86 7.15 20.09
C TYR A 124 5.19 6.59 21.34
N ASP A 125 5.69 6.93 22.52
CA ASP A 125 5.02 6.65 23.79
C ASP A 125 3.75 7.51 23.91
N PHE A 126 2.60 6.86 24.11
CA PHE A 126 1.34 7.54 24.35
C PHE A 126 0.38 6.63 25.13
N GLY A 127 -0.25 7.16 26.18
CA GLY A 127 -1.30 6.44 26.91
C GLY A 127 -0.87 5.10 27.52
N GLY A 128 0.43 4.93 27.85
CA GLY A 128 0.93 3.69 28.42
C GLY A 128 1.15 2.55 27.41
N ASP A 129 1.24 2.86 26.12
CA ASP A 129 1.67 1.95 25.05
C ASP A 129 2.51 2.71 24.02
N VAL A 130 3.10 2.00 23.08
CA VAL A 130 3.68 2.55 21.85
C VAL A 130 2.57 2.73 20.82
N TRP A 131 2.50 3.90 20.19
CA TRP A 131 1.49 4.24 19.18
C TRP A 131 2.11 4.64 17.85
N LEU A 132 1.44 4.24 16.77
CA LEU A 132 1.67 4.79 15.44
C LEU A 132 0.97 6.15 15.33
N CYS A 133 1.76 7.18 15.09
CA CYS A 133 1.31 8.55 15.35
C CYS A 133 2.15 9.59 14.63
N HIS A 134 1.50 10.67 14.17
CA HIS A 134 2.22 11.85 13.72
C HIS A 134 2.54 12.74 14.93
N SER A 135 3.81 12.73 15.35
CA SER A 135 4.20 13.52 16.50
C SER A 135 4.19 15.02 16.21
N LEU A 136 3.95 15.81 17.25
CA LEU A 136 4.30 17.23 17.28
C LEU A 136 5.40 17.39 18.31
N GLN A 137 6.56 17.91 17.89
CA GLN A 137 7.73 18.07 18.76
C GLN A 137 8.18 16.76 19.44
N GLY A 138 8.02 15.62 18.74
CA GLY A 138 8.39 14.30 19.27
C GLY A 138 7.40 13.70 20.28
N GLN A 139 6.23 14.32 20.46
CA GLN A 139 5.16 13.79 21.30
C GLN A 139 3.94 13.37 20.48
N CYS A 140 3.33 12.25 20.87
CA CYS A 140 2.08 11.79 20.28
C CYS A 140 0.88 12.26 21.11
N TYR A 141 -0.21 12.62 20.41
CA TYR A 141 -1.45 13.10 21.01
C TYR A 141 -2.63 12.25 20.52
N ASN A 142 -3.72 12.27 21.30
CA ASN A 142 -4.94 11.50 20.95
C ASN A 142 -5.49 11.83 19.55
N PHE A 143 -5.37 13.07 19.10
CA PHE A 143 -5.84 13.55 17.80
C PHE A 143 -4.85 13.31 16.66
N THR A 144 -3.60 12.90 16.92
CA THR A 144 -2.63 12.51 15.89
C THR A 144 -2.32 11.02 15.86
N ALA A 145 -2.89 10.26 16.79
CA ALA A 145 -2.73 8.82 16.93
C ALA A 145 -3.59 8.05 15.93
N PHE A 146 -3.02 6.99 15.35
CA PHE A 146 -3.70 6.08 14.45
C PHE A 146 -4.10 4.80 15.17
N VAL A 147 -3.12 4.08 15.68
CA VAL A 147 -3.34 2.78 16.32
C VAL A 147 -2.19 2.47 17.28
N SER A 148 -2.51 1.83 18.40
CA SER A 148 -1.48 1.38 19.35
C SER A 148 -0.77 0.13 18.81
N SER A 149 0.45 -0.14 19.23
CA SER A 149 1.24 -1.30 18.79
C SER A 149 0.59 -2.63 19.18
N LEU A 150 -0.08 -2.65 20.34
CA LEU A 150 -0.93 -3.76 20.81
C LEU A 150 -2.14 -3.97 19.91
N LEU A 151 -2.89 -2.90 19.61
CA LEU A 151 -4.12 -2.96 18.80
C LEU A 151 -3.88 -3.13 17.31
N CYS A 152 -2.80 -2.54 16.80
CA CYS A 152 -2.35 -2.69 15.43
C CYS A 152 -2.16 -4.16 15.12
N ARG A 153 -1.90 -4.99 16.15
CA ARG A 153 -1.06 -6.16 16.00
C ARG A 153 0.07 -5.69 15.09
N CYS A 154 1.12 -5.09 15.65
CA CYS A 154 2.37 -5.13 14.89
C CYS A 154 2.74 -6.59 14.56
N GLN A 155 2.12 -7.57 15.21
CA GLN A 155 1.96 -8.97 14.81
C GLN A 155 1.17 -9.22 13.52
N ALA A 156 0.32 -8.34 13.01
CA ALA A 156 -0.17 -8.34 11.64
C ALA A 156 0.95 -7.90 10.71
N ILE A 157 1.75 -6.86 10.97
CA ILE A 157 2.95 -6.62 10.14
C ILE A 157 3.96 -7.78 10.31
N TRP A 158 4.27 -8.23 11.52
CA TRP A 158 5.21 -9.30 11.81
C TRP A 158 4.70 -10.68 11.36
N HIS A 159 3.48 -11.11 11.73
CA HIS A 159 2.89 -12.34 11.19
C HIS A 159 2.59 -12.23 9.71
N PHE A 160 2.19 -11.10 9.12
CA PHE A 160 1.96 -11.03 7.67
C PHE A 160 3.28 -10.93 6.89
N VAL A 161 4.30 -10.25 7.42
CA VAL A 161 5.69 -10.35 6.92
C VAL A 161 6.19 -11.79 7.02
N VAL A 162 5.81 -12.54 8.05
CA VAL A 162 6.16 -13.97 8.18
C VAL A 162 5.24 -14.88 7.33
N TRP A 163 3.98 -14.53 7.10
CA TRP A 163 2.93 -15.42 6.56
C TRP A 163 2.54 -15.11 5.11
N VAL A 164 2.46 -13.84 4.72
CA VAL A 164 2.31 -13.44 3.30
C VAL A 164 3.63 -13.47 2.56
N SER A 165 4.74 -13.37 3.28
CA SER A 165 6.06 -13.52 2.70
C SER A 165 6.58 -14.95 2.74
N ASN A 166 5.73 -15.92 2.38
CA ASN A 166 6.18 -17.30 2.10
C ASN A 166 7.42 -17.39 1.17
N SER A 167 7.90 -16.27 0.57
CA SER A 167 9.32 -16.12 0.15
C SER A 167 9.91 -14.67 0.12
N ARG A 168 9.43 -13.63 0.85
CA ARG A 168 9.80 -12.21 0.52
C ARG A 168 10.12 -11.27 1.72
N PHE A 169 11.38 -10.93 1.92
CA PHE A 169 11.83 -9.94 2.92
C PHE A 169 11.01 -8.63 2.91
N VAL A 170 10.82 -8.04 4.11
CA VAL A 170 10.28 -6.69 4.31
C VAL A 170 11.17 -5.99 5.32
N THR A 171 11.57 -4.75 5.03
CA THR A 171 12.32 -3.90 5.96
C THR A 171 11.34 -3.01 6.71
N VAL A 172 11.49 -2.94 8.03
CA VAL A 172 10.71 -2.01 8.86
C VAL A 172 11.67 -0.98 9.43
N LEU A 173 11.40 0.30 9.16
CA LEU A 173 12.12 1.43 9.72
C LEU A 173 11.24 2.09 10.76
N THR A 174 11.68 2.13 12.01
CA THR A 174 10.94 2.77 13.10
C THR A 174 11.58 4.09 13.47
N TYR A 175 10.79 5.13 13.69
CA TYR A 175 11.24 6.43 14.19
C TYR A 175 10.47 6.81 15.46
N GLY A 176 11.02 7.68 16.30
CA GLY A 176 10.37 8.17 17.53
C GLY A 176 10.54 7.27 18.77
N LEU A 177 10.99 6.02 18.60
CA LEU A 177 11.34 5.14 19.73
C LEU A 177 12.67 5.56 20.34
N THR A 178 12.63 6.00 21.60
CA THR A 178 13.83 6.26 22.38
C THR A 178 14.23 5.01 23.18
N GLY A 179 15.49 4.94 23.64
CA GLY A 179 15.91 3.87 24.55
C GLY A 179 15.05 3.80 25.83
N HIS A 180 14.57 4.94 26.31
CA HIS A 180 13.64 5.03 27.44
C HIS A 180 12.27 4.40 27.12
N THR A 181 11.72 4.68 25.94
CA THR A 181 10.47 4.07 25.46
C THR A 181 10.60 2.54 25.37
N LEU A 182 11.69 2.05 24.80
CA LEU A 182 11.94 0.60 24.67
C LEU A 182 12.13 -0.09 26.03
N ALA A 183 12.72 0.59 27.01
CA ALA A 183 12.87 0.05 28.37
C ALA A 183 11.53 -0.03 29.13
N LYS A 184 10.58 0.86 28.84
CA LYS A 184 9.25 0.87 29.45
C LYS A 184 8.35 -0.25 28.91
N TYR A 185 8.55 -0.66 27.66
CA TYR A 185 7.74 -1.68 26.98
C TYR A 185 8.62 -2.86 26.54
N PRO A 186 9.20 -3.63 27.47
CA PRO A 186 10.05 -4.76 27.12
C PRO A 186 9.24 -5.79 26.32
N THR A 187 9.77 -6.18 25.15
CA THR A 187 9.22 -7.28 24.38
C THR A 187 9.29 -8.54 25.22
N LYS A 188 8.14 -9.10 25.62
CA LYS A 188 8.12 -10.46 26.17
C LYS A 188 8.59 -11.41 25.07
N SER A 189 9.74 -12.05 25.24
CA SER A 189 10.17 -13.13 24.36
C SER A 189 9.03 -14.17 24.30
N PRO A 190 8.73 -14.76 23.14
CA PRO A 190 7.76 -15.85 23.05
C PRO A 190 8.04 -17.01 24.03
N GLU A 191 9.29 -17.16 24.49
CA GLU A 191 9.67 -18.17 25.49
C GLU A 191 9.22 -17.84 26.92
N SER A 192 8.94 -16.57 27.24
CA SER A 192 8.52 -16.17 28.59
C SER A 192 7.01 -16.26 28.83
N GLN A 193 6.25 -16.88 27.91
CA GLN A 193 4.82 -17.16 28.07
C GLN A 193 4.51 -18.64 28.35
N LYS A 194 5.53 -19.47 28.64
CA LYS A 194 5.39 -20.90 28.95
C LYS A 194 5.39 -21.26 30.43
N TYR A 195 5.30 -20.28 31.33
CA TYR A 195 5.14 -20.49 32.78
C TYR A 195 4.06 -19.58 33.34
#